data_AF-A0A1I1DCX5-F1
#
_entry.id   AF-A0A1I1DCX5-F1
#
_cell.length_a   1.000
_cell.length_b   1.000
_cell.length_c   1.000
_cell.angle_alpha   90.00
_cell.angle_beta   90.00
_cell.angle_gamma   90.00
#
_symmetry.space_group_name_H-M   'P 1'
#
loop_
_entity.id
_entity.type
_entity.pdbx_description
1 polymer ?
#
loop_
_entity_poly.entity_id
_entity_poly.type
_entity_poly.pdbx_seq_one_letter_code
_entity_poly.pdbx_strand_id
1 'polypeptide(L)'
;MQRNGIGLRQIKEEPEFWGTDGFRQEVRVGGGEEHAMDIITDGAVMVLQGDFDARSTFQVRDVLYGQLAAYGDVVVDLSGVTVVDMTALRLLAAASRRTAHDGHHLTLRDCSPIVRRMLHLSRLARVVELERVRASA
;
A
#
# COMPACT_ATOMS: atom_id res chain seq x y z
N MET A 1 26.64 -5.42 11.67
CA MET A 1 25.79 -4.39 12.31
C MET A 1 25.77 -3.17 11.41
N GLN A 2 24.81 -3.09 10.50
CA GLN A 2 24.55 -1.88 9.72
C GLN A 2 23.19 -1.33 10.17
N ARG A 3 23.22 -0.13 10.72
CA ARG A 3 22.04 0.63 11.15
C ARG A 3 21.45 1.26 9.89
N ASN A 4 20.38 0.68 9.33
CA ASN A 4 19.62 1.34 8.27
C ASN A 4 18.76 2.44 8.91
N GLY A 5 19.19 3.68 8.72
CA GLY A 5 18.50 4.87 9.22
C GLY A 5 17.15 5.04 8.54
N ILE A 6 16.10 4.98 9.35
CA ILE A 6 14.74 5.36 9.00
C ILE A 6 14.74 6.88 8.90
N GLY A 7 14.77 7.41 7.68
CA GLY A 7 14.75 8.85 7.44
C GLY A 7 13.32 9.39 7.56
N LEU A 8 12.89 9.71 8.79
CA LEU A 8 11.64 10.43 9.03
C LEU A 8 11.83 11.90 8.61
N ARG A 9 11.13 12.35 7.56
CA ARG A 9 10.96 13.79 7.31
C ARG A 9 9.50 14.15 7.56
N GLN A 10 9.25 14.76 8.71
CA GLN A 10 8.00 15.50 8.96
C GLN A 10 8.03 16.73 8.05
N ILE A 11 7.21 16.73 7.00
CA ILE A 11 6.99 17.92 6.19
C ILE A 11 5.72 18.58 6.73
N LYS A 12 5.91 19.76 7.31
CA LYS A 12 4.84 20.63 7.77
C LYS A 12 4.31 21.38 6.55
N GLU A 13 3.44 20.75 5.76
CA GLU A 13 2.71 21.50 4.73
C GLU A 13 1.55 22.27 5.36
N GLU A 14 1.44 23.54 4.94
CA GLU A 14 0.40 24.47 5.37
C GLU A 14 -0.98 24.07 4.82
N PRO A 15 -2.06 24.40 5.53
CA PRO A 15 -3.32 23.68 5.43
C PRO A 15 -4.23 24.29 4.36
N GLU A 16 -4.54 23.54 3.32
CA GLU A 16 -5.78 23.74 2.56
C GLU A 16 -6.59 22.44 2.53
N PHE A 17 -7.71 22.46 3.27
CA PHE A 17 -8.95 21.66 3.08
C PHE A 17 -8.83 20.11 3.20
N TRP A 18 -9.41 19.35 4.14
CA TRP A 18 -10.56 19.49 5.06
C TRP A 18 -10.40 18.49 6.25
N GLY A 19 -11.08 18.76 7.38
CA GLY A 19 -11.69 17.71 8.23
C GLY A 19 -10.88 17.24 9.46
N THR A 20 -11.45 17.46 10.64
CA THR A 20 -10.85 17.22 11.97
C THR A 20 -10.87 15.74 12.37
N ASP A 21 -9.74 15.04 12.16
CA ASP A 21 -9.18 13.89 12.93
C ASP A 21 -8.26 12.96 12.09
N GLY A 22 -7.88 13.36 10.88
CA GLY A 22 -6.91 12.61 10.06
C GLY A 22 -5.46 12.86 10.46
N PHE A 23 -4.81 11.90 11.13
CA PHE A 23 -3.36 11.89 11.26
C PHE A 23 -2.73 11.46 9.91
N ARG A 24 -2.29 12.43 9.11
CA ARG A 24 -1.53 12.16 7.88
C ARG A 24 -0.08 11.81 8.22
N GLN A 25 0.31 10.57 7.96
CA GLN A 25 1.71 10.15 8.06
C GLN A 25 2.26 9.91 6.65
N GLU A 26 3.35 10.60 6.31
CA GLU A 26 4.08 10.43 5.05
C GLU A 26 5.42 9.77 5.34
N VAL A 27 5.69 8.66 4.68
CA VAL A 27 6.94 7.91 4.81
C VAL A 27 7.53 7.75 3.41
N ARG A 28 8.61 8.47 3.13
CA ARG A 28 9.42 8.29 1.91
C ARG A 28 10.47 7.22 2.13
N VAL A 29 10.58 6.28 1.20
CA VAL A 29 11.49 5.15 1.33
C VAL A 29 12.24 4.86 0.04
N GLY A 30 13.56 5.01 0.05
CA GLY A 30 14.42 4.61 -1.07
C GLY A 30 15.86 5.08 -0.89
N GLY A 31 16.83 4.19 -1.13
CA GLY A 31 18.24 4.55 -1.27
C GLY A 31 18.56 4.66 -2.76
N GLY A 32 18.48 5.88 -3.31
CA GLY A 32 18.65 6.18 -4.74
C GLY A 32 17.39 6.84 -5.31
N GLU A 33 17.53 8.05 -5.85
CA GLU A 33 16.42 8.98 -6.15
C GLU A 33 15.49 8.56 -7.31
N GLU A 34 15.77 7.47 -8.02
CA GLU A 34 15.00 7.05 -9.21
C GLU A 34 13.92 5.97 -8.97
N HIS A 35 13.87 5.35 -7.78
CA HIS A 35 12.98 4.20 -7.49
C HIS A 35 12.40 4.25 -6.06
N ALA A 36 12.08 5.43 -5.55
CA ALA A 36 11.55 5.58 -4.20
C ALA A 36 10.07 5.19 -4.12
N MET A 37 9.70 4.58 -3.00
CA MET A 37 8.33 4.27 -2.62
C MET A 37 7.85 5.32 -1.62
N ASP A 38 6.78 6.02 -1.96
CA ASP A 38 6.08 6.96 -1.08
C ASP A 38 4.84 6.28 -0.52
N ILE A 39 4.73 6.27 0.81
CA ILE A 39 3.62 5.66 1.55
C ILE A 39 2.92 6.77 2.32
N ILE A 40 1.63 6.96 2.04
CA ILE A 40 0.79 7.94 2.72
C ILE A 40 -0.35 7.20 3.40
N THR A 41 -0.60 7.47 4.68
CA THR A 41 -1.75 6.90 5.40
C THR A 41 -2.72 8.00 5.81
N ASP A 42 -4.01 7.74 5.64
CA ASP A 42 -5.12 8.56 6.11
C ASP A 42 -6.23 7.64 6.64
N GLY A 43 -6.36 7.57 7.97
CA GLY A 43 -7.21 6.57 8.62
C GLY A 43 -6.85 5.17 8.14
N ALA A 44 -7.86 4.39 7.75
CA ALA A 44 -7.71 3.02 7.23
C ALA A 44 -7.23 2.94 5.76
N VAL A 45 -6.90 4.07 5.12
CA VAL A 45 -6.46 4.11 3.74
C VAL A 45 -4.95 4.27 3.68
N MET A 46 -4.28 3.40 2.94
CA MET A 46 -2.86 3.47 2.62
C MET A 46 -2.66 3.69 1.12
N VAL A 47 -2.11 4.83 0.74
CA VAL A 47 -1.79 5.19 -0.65
C VAL A 47 -0.33 4.87 -0.94
N LEU A 48 -0.10 4.14 -2.03
CA LEU A 48 1.20 3.71 -2.48
C LEU A 48 1.55 4.41 -3.80
N GLN A 49 2.68 5.11 -3.83
CA GLN A 49 3.20 5.76 -5.04
C GLN A 49 4.66 5.35 -5.31
N GLY A 50 4.97 5.01 -6.56
CA GLY A 50 6.30 4.59 -7.00
C GLY A 50 6.42 3.08 -7.26
N ASP A 51 7.63 2.55 -7.08
CA ASP A 51 7.96 1.17 -7.43
C ASP A 51 7.70 0.23 -6.25
N PHE A 52 6.71 -0.65 -6.41
CA PHE A 52 6.37 -1.66 -5.42
C PHE A 52 7.07 -2.98 -5.72
N ASP A 53 8.33 -3.09 -5.32
CA ASP A 53 9.22 -4.21 -5.60
C ASP A 53 9.89 -4.74 -4.32
N ALA A 54 10.82 -5.68 -4.45
CA ALA A 54 11.59 -6.23 -3.34
C ALA A 54 12.32 -5.18 -2.47
N ARG A 55 12.63 -3.97 -2.99
CA ARG A 55 13.35 -2.91 -2.27
C ARG A 55 12.44 -2.12 -1.33
N SER A 56 11.16 -1.98 -1.70
CA SER A 56 10.13 -1.27 -0.92
C SER A 56 9.23 -2.21 -0.12
N THR A 57 9.21 -3.51 -0.45
CA THR A 57 8.36 -4.52 0.20
C THR A 57 8.52 -4.54 1.72
N PHE A 58 9.74 -4.43 2.25
CA PHE A 58 9.96 -4.52 3.69
C PHE A 58 9.23 -3.40 4.45
N GLN A 59 9.29 -2.18 3.91
CA GLN A 59 8.75 -0.98 4.52
C GLN A 59 7.23 -0.91 4.32
N VAL A 60 6.74 -1.23 3.12
CA VAL A 60 5.29 -1.36 2.86
C VAL A 60 4.67 -2.41 3.78
N ARG A 61 5.36 -3.54 4.00
CA ARG A 61 4.90 -4.57 4.92
C ARG A 61 4.73 -4.05 6.35
N ASP A 62 5.71 -3.30 6.86
CA ASP A 62 5.69 -2.79 8.24
C ASP A 62 4.49 -1.85 8.45
N VAL A 63 4.32 -0.88 7.54
CA VAL A 63 3.19 0.06 7.59
C VAL A 63 1.85 -0.66 7.41
N LEU A 64 1.74 -1.56 6.42
CA LEU A 64 0.50 -2.29 6.15
C LEU A 64 0.03 -3.10 7.36
N TYR A 65 0.92 -3.84 8.02
CA TYR A 65 0.52 -4.60 9.21
C TYR A 65 0.21 -3.70 10.41
N GLY A 66 0.85 -2.54 10.53
CA GLY A 66 0.46 -1.53 11.51
C GLY A 66 -0.95 -1.01 11.28
N GLN A 67 -1.30 -0.69 10.02
CA GLN A 67 -2.64 -0.26 9.62
C GLN A 67 -3.69 -1.35 9.87
N LEU A 68 -3.40 -2.59 9.49
CA LEU A 68 -4.30 -3.74 9.71
C LEU A 68 -4.55 -3.99 11.20
N ALA A 69 -3.53 -3.83 12.05
CA ALA A 69 -3.68 -3.97 13.49
C ALA A 69 -4.52 -2.82 14.12
N ALA A 70 -4.48 -1.62 13.54
CA ALA A 70 -5.18 -0.45 14.04
C ALA A 70 -6.66 -0.39 13.61
N TYR A 71 -6.96 -0.76 12.36
CA TYR A 71 -8.30 -0.56 11.78
C TYR A 71 -9.04 -1.87 11.48
N GLY A 72 -8.35 -3.00 11.39
CA GLY A 72 -8.91 -4.27 10.92
C GLY A 72 -9.13 -4.27 9.41
N ASP A 73 -10.05 -3.43 8.94
CA ASP A 73 -10.34 -3.24 7.52
C ASP A 73 -9.48 -2.12 6.93
N VAL A 74 -8.71 -2.42 5.89
CA VAL A 74 -7.76 -1.49 5.27
C VAL A 74 -7.94 -1.45 3.75
N VAL A 75 -7.88 -0.24 3.18
CA VAL A 75 -7.86 -0.02 1.73
C VAL A 75 -6.46 0.37 1.32
N VAL A 76 -5.90 -0.33 0.32
CA VAL A 76 -4.62 0.02 -0.29
C VAL A 76 -4.87 0.57 -1.68
N ASP A 77 -4.60 1.86 -1.86
CA ASP A 77 -4.67 2.53 -3.14
C ASP A 77 -3.36 2.35 -3.90
N LEU A 78 -3.45 1.69 -5.07
CA LEU A 78 -2.32 1.39 -5.94
C LEU A 78 -2.29 2.28 -7.20
N SER A 79 -3.04 3.38 -7.23
CA SER A 79 -3.12 4.31 -8.38
C SER A 79 -1.76 4.90 -8.76
N GLY A 80 -0.88 5.13 -7.78
CA GLY A 80 0.47 5.64 -7.99
C GLY A 80 1.54 4.56 -8.23
N VAL A 81 1.18 3.27 -8.25
CA VAL A 81 2.14 2.18 -8.43
C VAL A 81 2.40 1.91 -9.91
N THR A 82 3.62 2.23 -10.34
CA THR A 82 4.08 2.15 -11.74
C THR A 82 4.76 0.83 -12.07
N VAL A 83 5.49 0.27 -11.10
CA VAL A 83 6.20 -1.01 -11.22
C VAL A 83 5.79 -1.93 -10.09
N VAL A 84 5.60 -3.21 -10.40
CA VAL A 84 5.29 -4.24 -9.41
C VAL A 84 6.00 -5.55 -9.72
N ASP A 85 6.55 -6.20 -8.69
CA ASP A 85 7.15 -7.53 -8.81
C ASP A 85 6.33 -8.61 -8.09
N MET A 86 6.77 -9.86 -8.21
CA MET A 86 6.11 -10.99 -7.56
C MET A 86 6.22 -10.94 -6.02
N THR A 87 7.25 -10.30 -5.49
CA THR A 87 7.50 -10.16 -4.05
C THR A 87 6.42 -9.29 -3.42
N ALA A 88 6.15 -8.13 -4.01
CA ALA A 88 5.09 -7.21 -3.62
C ALA A 88 3.70 -7.84 -3.73
N LEU A 89 3.40 -8.55 -4.83
CA LEU A 89 2.10 -9.22 -5.00
C LEU A 89 1.87 -10.32 -3.96
N ARG A 90 2.93 -11.06 -3.59
CA ARG A 90 2.84 -12.07 -2.54
C ARG A 90 2.63 -11.46 -1.16
N LEU A 91 3.21 -10.28 -0.89
CA LEU A 91 2.93 -9.54 0.33
C LEU A 91 1.43 -9.20 0.41
N LEU A 92 0.85 -8.60 -0.62
CA LEU A 92 -0.58 -8.26 -0.65
C LEU A 92 -1.46 -9.51 -0.46
N ALA A 93 -1.18 -10.59 -1.20
CA ALA A 93 -1.95 -11.83 -1.10
C ALA A 93 -1.82 -12.49 0.29
N ALA A 94 -0.65 -12.40 0.94
CA ALA A 94 -0.46 -12.90 2.29
C ALA A 94 -1.25 -12.06 3.31
N ALA A 95 -1.20 -10.74 3.18
CA ALA A 95 -1.94 -9.83 4.04
C ALA A 95 -3.46 -10.00 3.87
N SER A 96 -3.99 -10.10 2.64
CA SER A 96 -5.41 -10.36 2.39
C SER A 96 -5.87 -11.67 3.04
N ARG A 97 -5.10 -12.75 2.89
CA ARG A 97 -5.41 -14.04 3.54
C ARG A 97 -5.40 -13.96 5.07
N ARG A 98 -4.42 -13.28 5.64
CA ARG A 98 -4.29 -13.12 7.09
C ARG A 98 -5.51 -12.36 7.64
N THR A 99 -5.82 -11.25 7.00
CA THR A 99 -6.91 -10.35 7.40
C THR A 99 -8.28 -11.04 7.28
N ALA A 100 -8.49 -11.79 6.19
CA ALA A 100 -9.71 -12.58 5.99
C ALA A 100 -9.89 -13.70 7.02
N HIS A 101 -8.80 -14.32 7.48
CA HIS A 101 -8.86 -15.31 8.56
C HIS A 101 -9.37 -14.69 9.87
N ASP A 102 -9.04 -13.41 10.09
CA ASP A 102 -9.41 -12.66 11.29
C ASP A 102 -10.77 -11.95 11.13
N GLY A 103 -11.50 -12.22 10.04
CA GLY A 103 -12.84 -11.66 9.78
C GLY A 103 -12.85 -10.23 9.22
N HIS A 104 -11.70 -9.74 8.80
CA HIS A 104 -11.48 -8.38 8.28
C HIS A 104 -11.15 -8.39 6.79
N HIS A 105 -11.06 -7.20 6.19
CA HIS A 105 -10.85 -7.01 4.76
C HIS A 105 -9.59 -6.19 4.44
N LEU A 106 -8.84 -6.65 3.44
CA LEU A 106 -7.81 -5.85 2.76
C LEU A 106 -8.21 -5.67 1.30
N THR A 107 -8.67 -4.47 0.97
CA THR A 107 -9.17 -4.13 -0.38
C THR A 107 -8.10 -3.37 -1.16
N LEU A 108 -7.82 -3.81 -2.39
CA LEU A 108 -6.93 -3.12 -3.32
C LEU A 108 -7.74 -2.22 -4.25
N ARG A 109 -7.53 -0.92 -4.14
CA ARG A 109 -8.16 0.13 -4.97
C ARG A 109 -7.25 0.55 -6.12
N ASP A 110 -7.86 0.93 -7.23
CA ASP A 110 -7.21 1.57 -8.38
C ASP A 110 -5.97 0.84 -8.92
N CYS A 111 -5.98 -0.50 -8.83
CA CYS A 111 -4.94 -1.34 -9.40
C CYS A 111 -4.79 -1.05 -10.90
N SER A 112 -3.60 -0.59 -11.31
CA SER A 112 -3.27 -0.36 -12.71
C SER A 112 -3.39 -1.65 -13.56
N PRO A 113 -3.55 -1.54 -14.89
CA PRO A 113 -3.67 -2.72 -15.76
C PRO A 113 -2.50 -3.70 -15.62
N ILE A 114 -1.28 -3.20 -15.37
CA ILE A 114 -0.11 -4.04 -15.14
C ILE A 114 -0.21 -4.84 -13.84
N VAL A 115 -0.63 -4.21 -12.73
CA VAL A 115 -0.87 -4.89 -11.45
C VAL A 115 -1.95 -5.95 -11.60
N ARG A 116 -3.09 -5.61 -12.24
CA ARG A 116 -4.18 -6.57 -12.49
C ARG A 116 -3.71 -7.73 -13.34
N ARG A 117 -2.96 -7.48 -14.42
CA ARG A 117 -2.39 -8.54 -15.29
C ARG A 117 -1.47 -9.46 -14.50
N MET A 118 -0.56 -8.89 -13.69
CA MET A 118 0.38 -9.67 -12.91
C MET A 118 -0.32 -10.51 -11.81
N LEU A 119 -1.38 -9.99 -11.18
CA LEU A 119 -2.23 -10.75 -10.26
C LEU A 119 -2.89 -11.96 -10.94
N HIS A 120 -3.36 -11.80 -12.18
CA HIS A 120 -3.94 -12.91 -12.95
C HIS A 120 -2.89 -13.96 -13.31
N LEU A 121 -1.76 -13.52 -13.88
CA LEU A 121 -0.67 -14.43 -14.30
C LEU A 121 -0.05 -15.19 -13.12
N SER A 122 0.04 -14.54 -11.95
CA SER A 122 0.53 -15.15 -10.70
C SER A 122 -0.51 -16.02 -9.98
N ARG A 123 -1.74 -16.10 -10.48
CA ARG A 123 -2.90 -16.77 -9.84
C ARG A 123 -3.26 -16.21 -8.46
N LEU A 124 -2.85 -14.98 -8.17
CA LEU A 124 -3.15 -14.27 -6.92
C LEU A 124 -4.43 -13.44 -6.98
N ALA A 125 -4.99 -13.21 -8.17
CA ALA A 125 -6.22 -12.44 -8.35
C ALA A 125 -7.41 -12.95 -7.50
N ARG A 126 -7.48 -14.25 -7.21
CA ARG A 126 -8.53 -14.86 -6.36
C ARG A 126 -8.27 -14.78 -4.86
N VAL A 127 -7.07 -14.35 -4.48
CA VAL A 127 -6.59 -14.31 -3.08
C VAL A 127 -6.71 -12.89 -2.53
N VAL A 128 -6.65 -11.89 -3.41
CA VAL A 128 -6.79 -10.47 -3.07
C VAL A 128 -8.21 -10.01 -3.34
N GLU A 129 -8.69 -9.08 -2.52
CA GLU A 129 -9.94 -8.39 -2.77
C GLU A 129 -9.66 -7.12 -3.58
N LEU A 130 -10.27 -7.00 -4.76
CA LEU A 130 -10.15 -5.80 -5.60
C LEU A 130 -11.40 -4.94 -5.43
N GLU A 131 -11.21 -3.64 -5.29
CA GLU A 131 -12.34 -2.71 -5.34
C GLU A 131 -13.04 -2.84 -6.70
N ARG A 132 -14.36 -3.02 -6.63
CA ARG A 132 -15.20 -3.04 -7.82
C ARG A 132 -15.49 -1.60 -8.21
N VAL A 133 -14.79 -1.11 -9.23
CA VAL A 133 -15.23 0.10 -9.93
C VAL A 133 -16.60 -0.23 -10.53
N ARG A 134 -17.66 0.46 -10.08
CA ARG A 134 -18.97 0.33 -10.72
C ARG A 134 -18.79 0.75 -12.18
N ALA A 135 -18.97 -0.18 -13.11
CA ALA A 135 -19.16 0.18 -14.51
C ALA A 135 -20.45 1.01 -14.58
N SER A 136 -20.32 2.30 -14.87
CA SER A 136 -21.48 3.11 -15.28
C SER A 136 -21.99 2.52 -16.59
N ALA A 137 -23.23 2.04 -16.57
CA ALA A 137 -23.97 1.53 -17.72
C ALA A 137 -24.34 2.66 -18.70
#